data_AF-A0A380FD69-F1
#
_entry.id   AF-A0A380FD69-F1
#
_cell.length_a   1.000
_cell.length_b   1.000
_cell.length_c   1.000
_cell.angle_alpha   90.00
_cell.angle_beta   90.00
_cell.angle_gamma   90.00
#
_symmetry.space_group_name_H-M   'P 1'
#
loop_
_entity.id
_entity.type
_entity.pdbx_description
1 polymer ?
#
loop_
_entity_poly.entity_id
_entity_poly.type
_entity_poly.pdbx_seq_one_letter_code
_entity_poly.pdbx_strand_id
1 'polypeptide(L)'
;MVSTIKKGLITTTVILASTLTIHSTNAAEANTSEQGTMGYGYQKYVSKHPDAQSKEQQTKQVQPEAATNGERVLDISEWQGDLTEQQVKSLKENYDFIIIRAQYGSEKIDASLSHNSAILDKYNLDFGVYSYSMYENPDDARYEAQTLYNRAPKAKFYINDFEQNSVTSGTTDQSTNAWYDEMKSLAGNKKVLFLFI
;
A
#
# COMPACT_ATOMS: atom_id res chain seq x y z
N MET A 1 7.07 72.75 -61.60
CA MET A 1 6.23 71.73 -62.26
C MET A 1 6.80 70.34 -61.97
N VAL A 2 5.98 69.51 -61.31
CA VAL A 2 5.86 68.04 -61.30
C VAL A 2 7.04 67.15 -61.77
N SER A 3 7.53 66.29 -60.84
CA SER A 3 7.75 64.80 -60.89
C SER A 3 8.52 64.17 -62.09
N THR A 4 9.32 63.09 -62.02
CA THR A 4 9.27 61.83 -61.23
C THR A 4 10.61 61.06 -61.33
N ILE A 5 11.03 60.50 -60.19
CA ILE A 5 11.80 59.27 -59.87
C ILE A 5 12.30 58.33 -60.99
N LYS A 6 13.55 57.83 -60.83
CA LYS A 6 13.91 56.40 -61.07
C LYS A 6 14.75 55.83 -59.92
N LYS A 7 14.41 54.60 -59.54
CA LYS A 7 14.81 53.85 -58.33
C LYS A 7 16.10 53.06 -58.56
N GLY A 8 16.98 53.03 -57.56
CA GLY A 8 18.16 52.16 -57.48
C GLY A 8 17.86 50.91 -56.62
N LEU A 9 18.37 49.77 -57.08
CA LEU A 9 18.27 48.44 -56.48
C LEU A 9 19.37 48.27 -55.42
N ILE A 10 19.01 48.01 -54.16
CA ILE A 10 19.96 47.58 -53.11
C ILE A 10 19.52 46.22 -52.59
N THR A 11 20.42 45.26 -52.74
CA THR A 11 20.34 43.88 -52.27
C THR A 11 20.40 43.84 -50.75
N THR A 12 19.36 43.32 -50.10
CA THR A 12 19.33 43.08 -48.65
C THR A 12 19.49 41.60 -48.37
N THR A 13 20.63 41.23 -47.77
CA THR A 13 20.86 39.92 -47.16
C THR A 13 19.94 39.77 -45.94
N VAL A 14 19.01 38.82 -45.99
CA VAL A 14 18.19 38.43 -44.83
C VAL A 14 18.97 37.41 -44.02
N ILE A 15 19.42 37.80 -42.82
CA ILE A 15 19.86 36.86 -41.79
C ILE A 15 18.60 36.31 -41.14
N LEU A 16 18.26 35.06 -41.45
CA LEU A 16 17.19 34.32 -40.79
C LEU A 16 17.68 33.91 -39.39
N ALA A 17 17.44 34.75 -38.39
CA ALA A 17 17.64 34.39 -37.00
C ALA A 17 16.53 33.41 -36.60
N SER A 18 16.82 32.11 -36.64
CA SER A 18 15.97 31.09 -36.02
C SER A 18 15.97 31.31 -34.52
N THR A 19 14.91 31.94 -34.00
CA THR A 19 14.63 31.98 -32.57
C THR A 19 14.42 30.55 -32.08
N LEU A 20 15.40 30.01 -31.36
CA LEU A 20 15.20 28.82 -30.54
C LEU A 20 14.21 29.21 -29.43
N THR A 21 12.93 28.95 -29.63
CA THR A 21 11.97 28.92 -28.53
C THR A 21 12.34 27.75 -27.63
N ILE A 22 13.04 28.06 -26.54
CA ILE A 22 13.18 27.16 -25.41
C ILE A 22 11.78 27.03 -24.80
N HIS A 23 11.04 26.01 -25.24
CA HIS A 23 9.90 25.54 -24.46
C HIS A 23 10.48 24.85 -23.24
N SER A 24 10.58 25.61 -22.15
CA SER A 24 10.66 25.04 -20.82
C SER A 24 9.36 24.29 -20.59
N THR A 25 9.33 22.99 -20.91
CA THR A 25 8.27 22.10 -20.44
C THR A 25 8.41 22.03 -18.93
N ASN A 26 7.60 22.83 -18.24
CA ASN A 26 7.25 22.56 -16.85
C ASN A 26 6.45 21.25 -16.85
N ALA A 27 7.14 20.11 -16.82
CA ALA A 27 6.56 18.87 -16.36
C ALA A 27 6.48 18.94 -14.82
N ALA A 28 5.57 19.77 -14.33
CA ALA A 28 5.00 19.56 -13.02
C ALA A 28 3.89 18.52 -13.22
N GLU A 29 4.27 17.25 -13.30
CA GLU A 29 3.34 16.17 -12.98
C GLU A 29 3.02 16.34 -11.50
N ALA A 30 1.85 16.91 -11.23
CA ALA A 30 1.22 16.74 -9.95
C ALA A 30 0.96 15.24 -9.79
N ASN A 31 1.90 14.53 -9.15
CA ASN A 31 1.59 13.29 -8.45
C ASN A 31 0.58 13.65 -7.37
N THR A 32 -0.71 13.74 -7.74
CA THR A 32 -1.76 13.47 -6.79
C THR A 32 -1.60 12.00 -6.46
N SER A 33 -0.78 11.69 -5.45
CA SER A 33 -0.82 10.36 -4.85
C SER A 33 -2.28 10.11 -4.54
N GLU A 34 -2.91 9.14 -5.21
CA GLU A 34 -4.23 8.68 -4.82
C GLU A 34 -4.15 8.40 -3.32
N GLN A 35 -4.85 9.22 -2.52
CA GLN A 35 -4.96 8.96 -1.10
C GLN A 35 -6.07 7.94 -0.96
N GLY A 36 -5.77 6.82 -0.31
CA GLY A 36 -6.75 5.77 -0.12
C GLY A 36 -7.62 6.06 1.10
N THR A 37 -8.33 5.05 1.56
CA THR A 37 -9.26 5.22 2.68
C THR A 37 -8.73 4.56 3.95
N MET A 38 -9.16 5.08 5.11
CA MET A 38 -9.08 4.35 6.39
C MET A 38 -10.21 3.32 6.52
N GLY A 39 -11.11 3.25 5.54
CA GLY A 39 -12.39 2.55 5.63
C GLY A 39 -13.42 3.17 6.57
N TYR A 40 -14.69 3.04 6.22
CA TYR A 40 -15.82 3.46 7.05
C TYR A 40 -15.81 2.80 8.44
N GLY A 41 -15.38 1.53 8.52
CA GLY A 41 -15.30 0.77 9.77
C GLY A 41 -14.35 1.41 10.80
N TYR A 42 -13.15 1.83 10.38
CA TYR A 42 -12.19 2.46 11.29
C TYR A 42 -12.63 3.86 11.69
N GLN A 43 -13.16 4.64 10.74
CA GLN A 43 -13.70 5.98 11.04
C GLN A 43 -14.80 5.90 12.12
N LYS A 44 -15.70 4.89 12.00
CA LYS A 44 -16.72 4.60 13.01
C LYS A 44 -16.14 4.11 14.33
N TYR A 45 -15.05 3.34 14.29
CA TYR A 45 -14.35 2.90 15.50
C TYR A 45 -13.72 4.09 16.24
N VAL A 46 -12.94 4.93 15.57
CA VAL A 46 -12.26 6.10 16.15
C VAL A 46 -13.27 7.10 16.70
N SER A 47 -14.37 7.38 15.98
CA SER A 47 -15.44 8.26 16.48
C SER A 47 -16.11 7.74 17.75
N LYS A 48 -16.22 6.42 17.92
CA LYS A 48 -16.76 5.79 19.14
C LYS A 48 -15.71 5.63 20.26
N HIS A 49 -14.43 5.63 19.91
CA HIS A 49 -13.31 5.42 20.82
C HIS A 49 -12.25 6.51 20.62
N PRO A 50 -12.54 7.77 20.99
CA PRO A 50 -11.59 8.88 20.81
C PRO A 50 -10.26 8.65 21.55
N ASP A 51 -10.26 7.84 22.61
CA ASP A 51 -9.07 7.45 23.37
C ASP A 51 -8.31 6.26 22.75
N ALA A 52 -8.81 5.61 21.70
CA ALA A 52 -8.11 4.50 21.06
C ALA A 52 -6.87 4.95 20.29
N GLN A 53 -6.80 6.24 19.90
CA GLN A 53 -5.57 6.82 19.35
C GLN A 53 -4.48 7.03 20.41
N SER A 54 -4.81 7.00 21.71
CA SER A 54 -3.87 7.29 22.80
C SER A 54 -3.51 6.07 23.67
N LYS A 55 -4.08 4.88 23.39
CA LYS A 55 -3.83 3.65 24.17
C LYS A 55 -3.29 2.51 23.30
N GLU A 56 -2.11 2.69 22.72
CA GLU A 56 -1.34 1.64 22.03
C GLU A 56 -0.61 0.65 22.98
N GLN A 57 -0.97 0.57 24.28
CA GLN A 57 -0.20 -0.24 25.25
C GLN A 57 -1.06 -1.05 26.23
N GLN A 58 -1.98 -1.87 25.72
CA GLN A 58 -2.45 -3.04 26.49
C GLN A 58 -2.25 -4.31 25.68
N THR A 59 -1.05 -4.88 25.83
CA THR A 59 -0.61 -6.15 25.26
C THR A 59 -1.45 -7.31 25.79
N LYS A 60 -2.23 -7.95 24.91
CA LYS A 60 -2.61 -9.36 25.13
C LYS A 60 -1.43 -10.21 24.71
N GLN A 61 -0.73 -10.77 25.69
CA GLN A 61 0.39 -11.69 25.50
C GLN A 61 -0.04 -12.83 24.57
N VAL A 62 0.66 -13.00 23.43
CA VAL A 62 0.55 -14.20 22.60
C VAL A 62 1.11 -15.36 23.42
N GLN A 63 0.22 -16.21 23.94
CA GLN A 63 0.60 -17.44 24.60
C GLN A 63 0.37 -18.59 23.63
N PRO A 64 1.45 -19.28 23.17
CA PRO A 64 1.30 -20.38 22.23
C PRO A 64 0.63 -21.56 22.94
N GLU A 65 -0.54 -21.97 22.46
CA GLU A 65 -1.16 -23.23 22.88
C GLU A 65 -0.35 -24.42 22.35
N ALA A 66 -0.18 -25.47 23.17
CA ALA A 66 0.62 -26.64 22.84
C ALA A 66 0.11 -27.36 21.57
N ALA A 67 1.05 -27.83 20.73
CA ALA A 67 0.79 -28.39 19.42
C ALA A 67 0.06 -29.74 19.45
N THR A 68 -0.94 -29.89 18.57
CA THR A 68 -1.45 -31.19 18.09
C THR A 68 -1.06 -31.33 16.62
N ASN A 69 -0.69 -32.54 16.18
CA ASN A 69 -0.06 -32.84 14.89
C ASN A 69 -0.81 -32.29 13.65
N GLY A 70 -0.47 -31.08 13.22
CA GLY A 70 -0.95 -30.44 11.99
C GLY A 70 -0.15 -29.17 11.68
N GLU A 71 -0.20 -28.72 10.42
CA GLU A 71 0.40 -27.44 10.01
C GLU A 71 -0.32 -26.29 10.75
N ARG A 72 0.42 -25.43 11.43
CA ARG A 72 -0.14 -24.33 12.24
C ARG A 72 0.24 -22.98 11.65
N VAL A 73 -0.79 -22.21 11.30
CA VAL A 73 -0.67 -20.82 10.86
C VAL A 73 -1.24 -19.92 11.94
N LEU A 74 -0.50 -18.89 12.34
CA LEU A 74 -0.96 -17.88 13.30
C LEU A 74 -1.03 -16.52 12.62
N ASP A 75 -2.16 -15.83 12.73
CA ASP A 75 -2.28 -14.42 12.39
C ASP A 75 -2.15 -13.53 13.63
N ILE A 76 -1.43 -12.41 13.50
CA ILE A 76 -1.19 -11.41 14.55
C ILE A 76 -1.32 -10.00 14.01
N SER A 77 -1.54 -9.04 14.90
CA SER A 77 -1.72 -7.61 14.62
C SER A 77 -1.26 -6.77 15.83
N GLU A 78 -1.46 -5.46 15.78
CA GLU A 78 -1.25 -4.55 16.92
C GLU A 78 -2.02 -4.99 18.18
N TRP A 79 -3.10 -5.76 18.05
CA TRP A 79 -3.88 -6.28 19.19
C TRP A 79 -3.13 -7.33 20.03
N GLN A 80 -2.14 -7.98 19.44
CA GLN A 80 -1.20 -8.88 20.12
C GLN A 80 0.08 -8.15 20.58
N GLY A 81 0.30 -6.94 20.05
CA GLY A 81 1.45 -6.10 20.33
C GLY A 81 2.77 -6.61 19.74
N ASP A 82 3.85 -5.99 20.22
CA ASP A 82 5.21 -6.25 19.76
C ASP A 82 5.75 -7.58 20.30
N LEU A 83 6.24 -8.43 19.40
CA LEU A 83 6.84 -9.71 19.74
C LEU A 83 8.19 -9.52 20.44
N THR A 84 8.40 -10.28 21.50
CA THR A 84 9.71 -10.46 22.15
C THR A 84 10.54 -11.54 21.47
N GLU A 85 11.85 -11.54 21.68
CA GLU A 85 12.72 -12.59 21.13
C GLU A 85 12.35 -13.99 21.64
N GLN A 86 11.89 -14.11 22.88
CA GLN A 86 11.44 -15.37 23.46
C GLN A 86 10.17 -15.88 22.76
N GLN A 87 9.22 -14.98 22.47
CA GLN A 87 8.02 -15.33 21.71
C GLN A 87 8.37 -15.79 20.30
N VAL A 88 9.26 -15.09 19.60
CA VAL A 88 9.68 -15.50 18.24
C VAL A 88 10.33 -16.89 18.23
N LYS A 89 11.18 -17.20 19.21
CA LYS A 89 11.76 -18.55 19.36
C LYS A 89 10.68 -19.59 19.58
N SER A 90 9.71 -19.32 20.45
CA SER A 90 8.60 -20.24 20.70
C SER A 90 7.69 -20.40 19.49
N LEU A 91 7.41 -19.32 18.75
CA LEU A 91 6.64 -19.38 17.52
C LEU A 91 7.31 -20.30 16.49
N LYS A 92 8.64 -20.16 16.31
CA LYS A 92 9.42 -20.99 15.39
C LYS A 92 9.39 -22.49 15.72
N GLU A 93 9.20 -22.85 16.99
CA GLU A 93 9.08 -24.25 17.42
C GLU A 93 7.68 -24.83 17.21
N ASN A 94 6.65 -23.99 17.12
CA ASN A 94 5.24 -24.42 17.23
C ASN A 94 4.37 -24.06 16.02
N TYR A 95 4.84 -23.19 15.12
CA TYR A 95 4.10 -22.71 13.96
C TYR A 95 4.97 -22.78 12.71
N ASP A 96 4.37 -23.26 11.62
CA ASP A 96 5.01 -23.33 10.32
C ASP A 96 5.02 -21.97 9.63
N PHE A 97 4.05 -21.12 9.97
CA PHE A 97 3.88 -19.83 9.30
C PHE A 97 3.19 -18.77 10.16
N ILE A 98 3.64 -17.53 10.03
CA ILE A 98 3.06 -16.36 10.71
C ILE A 98 2.50 -15.38 9.67
N ILE A 99 1.31 -14.85 9.91
CA ILE A 99 0.70 -13.79 9.11
C ILE A 99 0.59 -12.54 9.98
N ILE A 100 1.08 -11.40 9.50
CA ILE A 100 0.99 -10.13 10.23
C ILE A 100 -0.01 -9.22 9.51
N ARG A 101 -0.95 -8.62 10.24
CA ARG A 101 -1.73 -7.50 9.69
C ARG A 101 -0.79 -6.35 9.39
N ALA A 102 -0.76 -5.89 8.14
CA ALA A 102 0.08 -4.75 7.78
C ALA A 102 -0.68 -3.43 7.86
N GLN A 103 -1.98 -3.47 7.55
CA GLN A 103 -2.77 -2.25 7.44
C GLN A 103 -4.26 -2.49 7.63
N TYR A 104 -4.97 -1.40 7.90
CA TYR A 104 -6.42 -1.31 7.88
C TYR A 104 -6.83 -0.24 6.86
N GLY A 105 -7.24 -0.70 5.68
CA GLY A 105 -7.24 0.15 4.49
C GLY A 105 -5.86 0.70 4.16
N SER A 106 -5.81 1.58 3.17
CA SER A 106 -4.56 2.15 2.69
C SER A 106 -3.93 3.10 3.71
N GLU A 107 -4.71 3.74 4.58
CA GLU A 107 -4.22 4.88 5.37
C GLU A 107 -3.83 4.53 6.82
N LYS A 108 -4.25 3.39 7.38
CA LYS A 108 -3.84 2.94 8.73
C LYS A 108 -2.79 1.86 8.64
N ILE A 109 -1.58 2.18 9.04
CA ILE A 109 -0.54 1.16 9.29
C ILE A 109 -0.83 0.48 10.62
N ASP A 110 -0.73 -0.85 10.66
CA ASP A 110 -0.75 -1.62 11.91
C ASP A 110 0.46 -1.24 12.76
N ALA A 111 0.23 -0.85 14.02
CA ALA A 111 1.29 -0.28 14.86
C ALA A 111 2.47 -1.24 15.10
N SER A 112 2.22 -2.55 15.09
CA SER A 112 3.24 -3.57 15.36
C SER A 112 3.91 -4.13 14.09
N LEU A 113 3.48 -3.73 12.89
CA LEU A 113 4.00 -4.28 11.63
C LEU A 113 5.54 -4.17 11.53
N SER A 114 6.08 -2.97 11.76
CA SER A 114 7.51 -2.69 11.56
C SER A 114 8.37 -3.53 12.50
N HIS A 115 8.01 -3.54 13.79
CA HIS A 115 8.71 -4.32 14.80
C HIS A 115 8.59 -5.82 14.56
N ASN A 116 7.38 -6.33 14.35
CA ASN A 116 7.11 -7.76 14.20
C ASN A 116 7.75 -8.32 12.91
N SER A 117 7.64 -7.62 11.78
CA SER A 117 8.29 -8.07 10.54
C SER A 117 9.82 -8.09 10.66
N ALA A 118 10.42 -7.10 11.33
CA ALA A 118 11.86 -7.03 11.52
C ALA A 118 12.39 -8.13 12.44
N ILE A 119 11.70 -8.45 13.54
CA ILE A 119 12.14 -9.49 14.46
C ILE A 119 11.94 -10.90 13.89
N LEU A 120 10.88 -11.14 13.10
CA LEU A 120 10.72 -12.40 12.38
C LEU A 120 11.83 -12.61 11.33
N ASP A 121 12.14 -11.58 10.55
CA ASP A 121 13.24 -11.58 9.57
C ASP A 121 14.60 -11.85 10.25
N LYS A 122 14.89 -11.18 11.38
CA LYS A 122 16.10 -11.40 12.19
C LYS A 122 16.29 -12.87 12.58
N TYR A 123 15.19 -13.58 12.85
CA TYR A 123 15.19 -14.97 13.32
C TYR A 123 14.97 -16.00 12.20
N ASN A 124 14.92 -15.55 10.94
CA ASN A 124 14.62 -16.37 9.77
C ASN A 124 13.33 -17.19 9.95
N LEU A 125 12.27 -16.52 10.43
CA LEU A 125 10.92 -17.08 10.43
C LEU A 125 10.14 -16.39 9.31
N ASP A 126 9.77 -17.18 8.31
CA ASP A 126 9.03 -16.68 7.16
C ASP A 126 7.64 -16.19 7.58
N PHE A 127 7.22 -15.08 6.98
CA PHE A 127 5.94 -14.47 7.27
C PHE A 127 5.25 -13.96 6.01
N GLY A 128 3.94 -13.82 6.12
CA GLY A 128 3.04 -13.23 5.14
C GLY A 128 2.36 -12.02 5.77
N VAL A 129 1.66 -11.25 4.95
CA VAL A 129 0.89 -10.11 5.46
C VAL A 129 -0.51 -10.09 4.90
N TYR A 130 -1.44 -9.52 5.66
CA TYR A 130 -2.78 -9.21 5.19
C TYR A 130 -3.09 -7.71 5.31
N SER A 131 -3.93 -7.22 4.41
CA SER A 131 -4.60 -5.92 4.51
C SER A 131 -6.03 -6.15 4.94
N TYR A 132 -6.47 -5.56 6.06
CA TYR A 132 -7.89 -5.47 6.36
C TYR A 132 -8.50 -4.50 5.36
N SER A 133 -9.14 -5.04 4.32
CA SER A 133 -9.39 -4.28 3.11
C SER A 133 -10.59 -3.37 3.22
N MET A 134 -10.40 -2.15 2.74
CA MET A 134 -11.34 -1.04 2.90
C MET A 134 -11.48 -0.17 1.65
N TYR A 135 -10.94 -0.62 0.52
CA TYR A 135 -11.04 0.08 -0.74
C TYR A 135 -12.49 0.40 -1.12
N GLU A 136 -12.71 1.59 -1.65
CA GLU A 136 -14.06 2.09 -1.98
C GLU A 136 -14.39 1.95 -3.48
N ASN A 137 -13.40 1.69 -4.32
CA ASN A 137 -13.51 1.58 -5.77
C ASN A 137 -12.26 0.88 -6.36
N PRO A 138 -12.20 0.57 -7.67
CA PRO A 138 -11.06 -0.11 -8.27
C PRO A 138 -9.70 0.62 -8.17
N ASP A 139 -9.66 1.95 -8.25
CA ASP A 139 -8.41 2.70 -8.19
C ASP A 139 -7.85 2.67 -6.76
N ASP A 140 -8.71 2.92 -5.76
CA ASP A 140 -8.35 2.76 -4.35
C ASP A 140 -7.91 1.33 -4.01
N ALA A 141 -8.51 0.33 -4.66
CA ALA A 141 -8.09 -1.06 -4.49
C ALA A 141 -6.67 -1.34 -5.02
N ARG A 142 -6.26 -0.70 -6.13
CA ARG A 142 -4.86 -0.76 -6.61
C ARG A 142 -3.93 -0.05 -5.65
N TYR A 143 -4.31 1.15 -5.20
CA TYR A 143 -3.53 1.89 -4.24
C TYR A 143 -3.34 1.12 -2.92
N GLU A 144 -4.38 0.44 -2.43
CA GLU A 144 -4.32 -0.40 -1.24
C GLU A 144 -3.35 -1.58 -1.43
N ALA A 145 -3.33 -2.21 -2.61
CA ALA A 145 -2.36 -3.26 -2.94
C ALA A 145 -0.91 -2.71 -2.97
N GLN A 146 -0.69 -1.55 -3.59
CA GLN A 146 0.62 -0.90 -3.65
C GLN A 146 1.15 -0.56 -2.25
N THR A 147 0.30 0.02 -1.40
CA THR A 147 0.68 0.35 -0.02
C THR A 147 1.03 -0.89 0.78
N LEU A 148 0.25 -1.98 0.66
CA LEU A 148 0.55 -3.26 1.33
C LEU A 148 1.92 -3.81 0.91
N TYR A 149 2.19 -3.85 -0.40
CA TYR A 149 3.47 -4.35 -0.91
C TYR A 149 4.66 -3.51 -0.41
N ASN A 150 4.53 -2.18 -0.47
CA ASN A 150 5.57 -1.24 -0.06
C ASN A 150 5.88 -1.33 1.44
N ARG A 151 4.87 -1.63 2.27
CA ARG A 151 5.02 -1.81 3.73
C ARG A 151 5.72 -3.11 4.10
N ALA A 152 5.54 -4.17 3.32
CA ALA A 152 6.09 -5.49 3.61
C ALA A 152 6.66 -6.20 2.37
N PRO A 153 7.72 -5.66 1.74
CA PRO A 153 8.29 -6.24 0.52
C PRO A 153 8.97 -7.59 0.76
N LYS A 154 9.29 -7.94 2.01
CA LYS A 154 9.89 -9.22 2.41
C LYS A 154 8.86 -10.34 2.67
N ALA A 155 7.57 -10.01 2.73
CA ALA A 155 6.53 -11.02 2.93
C ALA A 155 6.57 -12.08 1.82
N LYS A 156 6.32 -13.35 2.19
CA LYS A 156 6.30 -14.49 1.25
C LYS A 156 4.99 -14.59 0.48
N PHE A 157 3.92 -14.01 1.00
CA PHE A 157 2.62 -13.87 0.36
C PHE A 157 1.85 -12.69 0.93
N TYR A 158 0.83 -12.29 0.18
CA TYR A 158 -0.06 -11.18 0.50
C TYR A 158 -1.50 -11.66 0.51
N ILE A 159 -2.28 -11.19 1.47
CA ILE A 159 -3.69 -11.54 1.62
C ILE A 159 -4.56 -10.28 1.52
N ASN A 160 -5.60 -10.36 0.70
CA ASN A 160 -6.73 -9.45 0.73
C ASN A 160 -7.76 -9.97 1.74
N ASP A 161 -7.91 -9.30 2.86
CA ASP A 161 -8.87 -9.64 3.91
C ASP A 161 -10.11 -8.73 3.76
N PHE A 162 -11.00 -9.13 2.84
CA PHE A 162 -12.17 -8.34 2.45
C PHE A 162 -13.44 -8.90 3.10
N GLU A 163 -13.63 -8.54 4.37
CA GLU A 163 -14.75 -9.02 5.20
C GLU A 163 -15.93 -8.04 5.27
N GLN A 164 -15.71 -6.79 4.86
CA GLN A 164 -16.73 -5.73 4.90
C GLN A 164 -16.81 -5.02 3.56
N ASN A 165 -18.02 -4.92 3.01
CA ASN A 165 -18.21 -4.19 1.78
C ASN A 165 -18.15 -2.67 2.02
N SER A 166 -17.01 -2.07 1.70
CA SER A 166 -16.75 -0.63 1.68
C SER A 166 -16.93 0.01 0.30
N VAL A 167 -17.22 -0.76 -0.75
CA VAL A 167 -17.26 -0.24 -2.13
C VAL A 167 -18.44 0.73 -2.31
N THR A 168 -18.13 1.97 -2.68
CA THR A 168 -19.10 3.04 -2.93
C THR A 168 -19.30 3.34 -4.41
N SER A 169 -18.34 2.96 -5.26
CA SER A 169 -18.39 3.13 -6.72
C SER A 169 -17.79 1.92 -7.44
N GLY A 170 -18.46 1.47 -8.51
CA GLY A 170 -18.14 0.23 -9.20
C GLY A 170 -18.79 -0.99 -8.53
N THR A 171 -18.16 -2.15 -8.63
CA THR A 171 -18.61 -3.40 -8.00
C THR A 171 -17.51 -3.99 -7.14
N THR A 172 -17.91 -4.76 -6.13
CA THR A 172 -16.99 -5.54 -5.30
C THR A 172 -16.05 -6.40 -6.15
N ASP A 173 -16.56 -7.09 -7.17
CA ASP A 173 -15.73 -7.93 -8.05
C ASP A 173 -14.70 -7.11 -8.82
N GLN A 174 -15.09 -5.95 -9.36
CA GLN A 174 -14.14 -5.07 -10.06
C GLN A 174 -13.05 -4.56 -9.14
N SER A 175 -13.40 -4.13 -7.92
CA SER A 175 -12.41 -3.61 -6.96
C SER A 175 -11.49 -4.72 -6.44
N THR A 176 -12.04 -5.88 -6.09
CA THR A 176 -11.26 -7.05 -5.64
C THR A 176 -10.33 -7.58 -6.74
N ASN A 177 -10.79 -7.62 -7.99
CA ASN A 177 -9.94 -7.99 -9.13
C ASN A 177 -8.86 -6.94 -9.39
N ALA A 178 -9.17 -5.64 -9.26
CA ALA A 178 -8.17 -4.58 -9.41
C ALA A 178 -7.07 -4.68 -8.35
N TRP A 179 -7.43 -4.93 -7.09
CA TRP A 179 -6.48 -5.23 -6.02
C TRP A 179 -5.61 -6.44 -6.36
N TYR A 180 -6.23 -7.53 -6.83
CA TYR A 180 -5.52 -8.77 -7.16
C TYR A 180 -4.53 -8.60 -8.30
N ASP A 181 -4.96 -7.99 -9.41
CA ASP A 181 -4.11 -7.78 -10.58
C ASP A 181 -2.90 -6.90 -10.21
N GLU A 182 -3.15 -5.85 -9.44
CA GLU A 182 -2.10 -4.96 -8.95
C GLU A 182 -1.12 -5.70 -8.04
N MET A 183 -1.64 -6.36 -6.99
CA MET A 183 -0.82 -7.13 -6.06
C MET A 183 -0.06 -8.23 -6.78
N LYS A 184 -0.67 -8.91 -7.74
CA LYS A 184 -0.02 -9.99 -8.50
C LYS A 184 1.13 -9.47 -9.34
N SER A 185 0.98 -8.28 -9.93
CA SER A 185 2.04 -7.61 -10.69
C SER A 185 3.24 -7.25 -9.81
N LEU A 186 2.99 -6.82 -8.56
CA LEU A 186 4.01 -6.44 -7.58
C LEU A 186 4.70 -7.66 -6.94
N ALA A 187 3.89 -8.66 -6.57
CA ALA A 187 4.32 -9.83 -5.81
C ALA A 187 5.11 -10.85 -6.66
N GLY A 188 5.04 -10.76 -7.99
CA GLY A 188 5.70 -11.68 -8.91
C GLY A 188 5.30 -13.13 -8.66
N ASN A 189 6.26 -13.99 -8.31
CA ASN A 189 6.02 -15.42 -8.06
C ASN A 189 5.43 -15.73 -6.67
N LYS A 190 5.35 -14.74 -5.78
CA LYS A 190 4.76 -14.91 -4.45
C LYS A 190 3.25 -15.23 -4.57
N LYS A 191 2.72 -15.86 -3.52
CA LYS A 191 1.29 -16.18 -3.46
C LYS A 191 0.49 -14.93 -3.10
N VAL A 192 -0.70 -14.85 -3.68
CA VAL A 192 -1.71 -13.85 -3.37
C VAL A 192 -2.96 -14.62 -3.00
N LEU A 193 -3.49 -14.38 -1.82
CA LEU A 193 -4.62 -15.10 -1.24
C LEU A 193 -5.75 -14.12 -0.95
N PHE A 194 -6.95 -14.67 -0.80
CA PHE A 194 -8.11 -13.91 -0.33
C PHE A 194 -8.68 -14.59 0.89
N LEU A 195 -9.07 -13.77 1.87
CA LEU A 195 -9.92 -14.19 2.98
C LEU A 195 -11.27 -13.50 2.78
N PHE A 196 -12.30 -14.32 2.60
CA PHE A 196 -13.71 -13.89 2.58
C PHE A 196 -14.40 -14.66 3.71
N ILE A 197 -15.11 -13.95 4.58
CA ILE A 197 -15.87 -14.55 5.68
C ILE A 197 -17.35 -14.22 5.52
#